data_AF-A0A7W0WNB4-F1
#
_entry.id   AF-A0A7W0WNB4-F1
#
_cell.length_a   1.000
_cell.length_b   1.000
_cell.length_c   1.000
_cell.angle_alpha   90.00
_cell.angle_beta   90.00
_cell.angle_gamma   90.00
#
_symmetry.space_group_name_H-M   'P 1'
#
loop_
_entity.id
_entity.type
_entity.pdbx_description
1 polymer ?
#
loop_
_entity_poly.entity_id
_entity_poly.type
_entity_poly.pdbx_seq_one_letter_code
_entity_poly.pdbx_strand_id
1 'polypeptide(L)'
;MTNGRTPLYLTILVLLGLAAVVLWRQPYSADWPGSGYTLPARRYVQAALRQDSSALADLSASGAAVAWALAAARTPHRPLEAWARRAQAWVGRRHADTVEVFVFNASAEVCPDTAIRLRFVGAGEAAKVVQASSACFDER
;
A
#
# COMPACT_ATOMS: atom_id res chain seq x y z
N MET A 1 29.42 49.94 -25.16
CA MET A 1 29.12 49.18 -23.92
C MET A 1 27.72 48.59 -24.05
N THR A 2 27.59 47.41 -24.65
CA THR A 2 26.29 46.74 -24.80
C THR A 2 25.92 46.11 -23.46
N ASN A 3 24.74 46.49 -22.97
CA ASN A 3 24.16 46.13 -21.67
C ASN A 3 24.27 44.62 -21.37
N GLY A 4 25.06 44.26 -20.36
CA GLY A 4 25.25 42.87 -19.89
C GLY A 4 24.04 42.23 -19.20
N ARG A 5 22.82 42.70 -19.49
CA ARG A 5 21.55 42.18 -18.92
C ARG A 5 20.82 41.20 -19.85
N THR A 6 21.04 41.28 -21.16
CA THR A 6 20.48 40.34 -22.14
C THR A 6 20.85 38.86 -21.92
N PRO A 7 22.06 38.47 -21.46
CA PRO A 7 22.35 37.05 -21.27
C PRO A 7 21.54 36.44 -20.12
N LEU A 8 21.19 37.23 -19.11
CA LEU A 8 20.52 36.74 -17.90
C LEU A 8 19.07 36.31 -18.16
N TYR A 9 18.32 37.13 -18.91
CA TYR A 9 16.93 36.81 -19.27
C TYR A 9 16.83 35.55 -20.14
N LEU A 10 17.78 35.37 -21.06
CA LEU A 10 17.84 34.19 -21.91
C LEU A 10 18.15 32.93 -21.09
N THR A 11 19.09 32.99 -20.15
CA THR A 11 19.35 31.86 -19.24
C THR A 11 18.16 31.50 -18.37
N ILE A 12 17.41 32.49 -17.87
CA ILE A 12 16.21 32.25 -17.05
C ILE A 12 15.11 31.58 -17.90
N LEU A 13 14.88 32.06 -19.12
CA LEU A 13 13.88 31.47 -20.03
C LEU A 13 14.24 30.03 -20.41
N VAL A 14 15.52 29.75 -20.67
CA VAL A 14 16.00 28.39 -20.96
C VAL A 14 15.82 27.47 -19.75
N LEU A 15 16.16 27.94 -18.54
CA LEU A 15 15.97 27.17 -17.30
C LEU A 15 14.48 26.88 -17.03
N LEU A 16 13.61 27.87 -17.21
CA LEU A 16 12.16 27.69 -17.06
C LEU A 16 11.59 26.73 -18.11
N GLY A 17 12.05 26.83 -19.35
CA GLY A 17 11.69 25.89 -20.42
C GLY A 17 12.12 24.46 -20.11
N LEU A 18 13.35 24.27 -19.64
CA LEU A 18 13.85 22.95 -19.22
C LEU A 18 13.08 22.41 -18.02
N ALA A 19 12.79 23.24 -17.02
CA ALA A 19 11.99 22.84 -15.86
C ALA A 19 10.57 22.41 -16.28
N ALA A 20 9.92 23.16 -17.17
CA ALA A 20 8.61 22.81 -17.69
C ALA A 20 8.63 21.50 -18.49
N VAL A 21 9.67 21.27 -19.30
CA VAL A 21 9.86 20.01 -20.03
C VAL A 21 10.11 18.85 -19.06
N VAL A 22 10.91 19.03 -18.02
CA VAL A 22 11.12 18.00 -16.98
C VAL A 22 9.83 17.70 -16.24
N LEU A 23 9.04 18.71 -15.85
CA LEU A 23 7.75 18.52 -15.19
C LEU A 23 6.71 17.87 -16.12
N TRP A 24 6.76 18.14 -17.42
CA TRP A 24 5.88 17.52 -18.40
C TRP A 24 6.30 16.08 -18.75
N ARG A 25 7.61 15.82 -18.85
CA ARG A 25 8.19 14.50 -19.18
C ARG A 25 8.39 13.59 -17.97
N GLN A 26 8.40 14.14 -16.77
CA GLN A 26 8.24 13.40 -15.53
C GLN A 26 6.78 13.56 -15.10
N PRO A 27 5.82 12.86 -15.75
CA PRO A 27 4.66 12.52 -14.98
C PRO A 27 5.21 11.84 -13.73
N TYR A 28 4.72 12.26 -12.56
CA TYR A 28 4.96 11.55 -11.31
C TYR A 28 4.22 10.20 -11.40
N SER A 29 4.65 9.37 -12.36
CA SER A 29 4.12 8.08 -12.77
C SER A 29 5.11 6.99 -12.37
N ALA A 30 5.92 7.24 -11.35
CA ALA A 30 6.40 6.13 -10.56
C ALA A 30 5.13 5.46 -10.03
N ASP A 31 4.78 4.31 -10.60
CA ASP A 31 3.78 3.42 -10.03
C ASP A 31 4.05 3.38 -8.54
N TRP A 32 3.11 3.92 -7.78
CA TRP A 32 3.36 4.19 -6.39
C TRP A 32 3.78 2.87 -5.70
N PRO A 33 4.88 2.86 -4.93
CA PRO A 33 5.46 1.62 -4.38
C PRO A 33 4.42 0.95 -3.46
N GLY A 34 3.66 0.00 -4.03
CA GLY A 34 2.53 -0.64 -3.38
C GLY A 34 1.25 -0.83 -4.19
N SER A 35 1.15 -0.22 -5.38
CA SER A 35 0.03 -0.45 -6.30
C SER A 35 -0.17 -1.95 -6.60
N GLY A 36 0.93 -2.66 -6.86
CA GLY A 36 0.94 -4.12 -7.10
C GLY A 36 0.51 -4.99 -5.91
N TYR A 37 0.42 -4.42 -4.70
CA TYR A 37 -0.02 -5.13 -3.48
C TYR A 37 -1.41 -4.68 -3.00
N THR A 38 -1.95 -3.60 -3.55
CA THR A 38 -3.28 -3.10 -3.18
C THR A 38 -4.38 -4.11 -3.49
N LEU A 39 -4.36 -4.69 -4.69
CA LEU A 39 -5.36 -5.67 -5.09
C LEU A 39 -5.24 -7.00 -4.28
N PRO A 40 -4.04 -7.60 -4.12
CA PRO A 40 -3.86 -8.76 -3.25
C PRO A 40 -4.31 -8.52 -1.80
N ALA A 41 -3.90 -7.39 -1.21
CA ALA A 41 -4.30 -7.03 0.15
C ALA A 41 -5.83 -6.91 0.27
N ARG A 42 -6.48 -6.26 -0.70
CA ARG A 42 -7.94 -6.12 -0.71
C ARG A 42 -8.65 -7.48 -0.83
N ARG A 43 -8.19 -8.37 -1.71
CA ARG A 43 -8.74 -9.73 -1.85
C ARG A 43 -8.63 -10.51 -0.52
N TYR A 44 -7.48 -10.43 0.13
CA TYR A 44 -7.25 -11.08 1.41
C TYR A 44 -8.17 -10.56 2.52
N VAL A 45 -8.28 -9.23 2.67
CA VAL A 45 -9.19 -8.60 3.64
C VAL A 45 -10.66 -8.92 3.33
N GLN A 46 -11.05 -8.97 2.06
CA GLN A 46 -12.41 -9.37 1.67
C GLN A 46 -12.71 -10.84 1.96
N ALA A 47 -11.75 -11.74 1.74
CA ALA A 47 -11.89 -13.16 2.10
C ALA A 47 -12.04 -13.32 3.62
N ALA A 48 -11.28 -12.54 4.40
CA ALA A 48 -11.41 -12.47 5.85
C ALA A 48 -12.83 -12.05 6.30
N LEU A 49 -13.37 -10.99 5.70
CA LEU A 49 -14.74 -10.53 6.00
C LEU A 49 -15.82 -11.55 5.67
N ARG A 50 -15.65 -12.29 4.58
CA ARG A 50 -16.56 -13.40 4.21
C ARG A 50 -16.35 -14.64 5.07
N GLN A 51 -15.33 -14.64 5.93
CA GLN A 51 -14.87 -15.78 6.71
C GLN A 51 -14.60 -17.02 5.83
N ASP A 52 -14.15 -16.78 4.60
CA ASP A 52 -13.85 -17.82 3.61
C ASP A 52 -12.44 -18.37 3.85
N SER A 53 -12.37 -19.42 4.66
CA SER A 53 -11.11 -20.07 5.03
C SER A 53 -10.37 -20.68 3.85
N SER A 54 -11.10 -21.17 2.83
CA SER A 54 -10.50 -21.71 1.60
C SER A 54 -9.83 -20.62 0.77
N ALA A 55 -10.52 -19.51 0.51
CA ALA A 55 -9.92 -18.39 -0.22
C ALA A 55 -8.75 -17.78 0.55
N LEU A 56 -8.83 -17.72 1.89
CA LEU A 56 -7.71 -17.28 2.71
C LEU A 56 -6.51 -18.23 2.61
N ALA A 57 -6.75 -19.55 2.55
CA ALA A 57 -5.68 -20.53 2.37
C ALA A 57 -4.99 -20.37 1.01
N ASP A 58 -5.75 -20.09 -0.05
CA ASP A 58 -5.18 -19.86 -1.39
C ASP A 58 -4.33 -18.58 -1.45
N LEU A 59 -4.79 -17.53 -0.76
CA LEU A 59 -4.15 -16.22 -0.66
C LEU A 59 -3.01 -16.17 0.38
N SER A 60 -2.84 -17.23 1.17
CA SER A 60 -1.83 -17.30 2.23
C SER A 60 -0.76 -18.33 1.92
N ALA A 61 0.45 -18.07 2.39
CA ALA A 61 1.55 -19.03 2.43
C ALA A 61 1.80 -19.56 3.85
N SER A 62 1.02 -19.12 4.85
CA SER A 62 1.10 -19.60 6.23
C SER A 62 -0.28 -19.75 6.87
N GLY A 63 -0.44 -20.78 7.70
CA GLY A 63 -1.65 -20.97 8.51
C GLY A 63 -1.85 -19.86 9.55
N ALA A 64 -0.76 -19.26 10.05
CA ALA A 64 -0.81 -18.14 10.98
C ALA A 64 -1.50 -16.91 10.37
N ALA A 65 -1.25 -16.62 9.09
CA ALA A 65 -1.94 -15.55 8.38
C ALA A 65 -3.45 -15.84 8.27
N VAL A 66 -3.84 -17.08 7.93
CA VAL A 66 -5.26 -17.47 7.87
C VAL A 66 -5.93 -17.30 9.23
N ALA A 67 -5.31 -17.80 10.29
CA ALA A 67 -5.83 -17.71 11.65
C ALA A 67 -6.03 -16.26 12.10
N TRP A 68 -5.03 -15.39 11.84
CA TRP A 68 -5.13 -13.97 12.14
C TRP A 68 -6.30 -13.32 11.41
N ALA A 69 -6.46 -13.56 10.10
CA ALA A 69 -7.54 -12.95 9.31
C ALA A 69 -8.92 -13.32 9.84
N LEU A 70 -9.12 -14.60 10.18
CA LEU A 70 -10.38 -15.07 10.75
C LEU A 70 -10.65 -14.49 12.14
N ALA A 71 -9.62 -14.34 12.98
CA ALA A 71 -9.75 -13.72 14.30
C ALA A 71 -10.10 -12.23 14.17
N ALA A 72 -9.39 -11.50 13.31
CA ALA A 72 -9.61 -10.08 13.05
C ALA A 72 -11.05 -9.82 12.53
N ALA A 73 -11.55 -10.67 11.63
CA ALA A 73 -12.91 -10.56 11.09
C ALA A 73 -14.02 -10.84 12.13
N ARG A 74 -13.70 -11.47 13.26
CA ARG A 74 -14.65 -11.74 14.35
C ARG A 74 -14.64 -10.68 15.45
N THR A 75 -13.77 -9.67 15.36
CA THR A 75 -13.64 -8.64 16.39
C THR A 75 -14.84 -7.66 16.33
N PRO A 76 -15.78 -7.70 17.29
CA PRO A 76 -17.07 -7.04 17.15
C PRO A 76 -17.00 -5.50 17.21
N HIS A 77 -15.99 -4.96 17.91
CA HIS A 77 -15.81 -3.51 18.07
C HIS A 77 -14.78 -2.91 17.12
N ARG A 78 -14.23 -3.73 16.20
CA ARG A 78 -13.18 -3.32 15.26
C ARG A 78 -13.50 -3.94 13.90
N PRO A 79 -14.39 -3.34 13.12
CA PRO A 79 -14.83 -3.96 11.88
C PRO A 79 -13.76 -3.88 10.79
N LEU A 80 -13.43 -5.03 10.19
CA LEU A 80 -12.48 -5.12 9.07
C LEU A 80 -13.02 -4.47 7.77
N GLU A 81 -14.32 -4.17 7.70
CA GLU A 81 -14.99 -3.64 6.48
C GLU A 81 -14.38 -2.33 5.99
N ALA A 82 -13.85 -1.55 6.93
CA ALA A 82 -13.24 -0.26 6.66
C ALA A 82 -12.04 -0.42 5.70
N TRP A 83 -11.23 -1.47 5.87
CA TRP A 83 -10.09 -1.78 5.02
C TRP A 83 -10.50 -2.44 3.68
N ALA A 84 -11.57 -3.24 3.63
CA ALA A 84 -11.94 -3.94 2.40
C ALA A 84 -12.40 -3.04 1.24
N ARG A 85 -12.95 -1.85 1.54
CA ARG A 85 -13.48 -0.94 0.52
C ARG A 85 -12.44 0.03 -0.02
N ARG A 86 -11.61 0.59 0.86
CA ARG A 86 -10.71 1.73 0.55
C ARG A 86 -9.25 1.48 0.91
N ALA A 87 -8.84 0.24 1.16
CA ALA A 87 -7.44 -0.10 1.40
C ALA A 87 -6.52 0.46 0.31
N GLN A 88 -5.47 1.15 0.78
CA GLN A 88 -4.29 1.50 -0.01
C GLN A 88 -3.07 0.87 0.67
N ALA A 89 -2.24 0.18 -0.11
CA ALA A 89 -1.21 -0.71 0.39
C ALA A 89 0.19 -0.10 0.28
N TRP A 90 0.72 0.51 1.34
CA TRP A 90 2.03 1.16 1.36
C TRP A 90 3.14 0.13 1.48
N VAL A 91 4.04 0.04 0.50
CA VAL A 91 5.19 -0.86 0.62
C VAL A 91 6.18 -0.30 1.64
N GLY A 92 6.47 -1.13 2.63
CA GLY A 92 7.53 -0.92 3.61
C GLY A 92 8.82 -1.58 3.17
N ARG A 93 9.47 -2.29 4.09
CA ARG A 93 10.76 -2.94 3.83
C ARG A 93 10.59 -4.20 2.99
N ARG A 94 11.46 -4.36 2.00
CA ARG A 94 11.70 -5.64 1.33
C ARG A 94 12.84 -6.36 2.02
N HIS A 95 12.67 -7.66 2.28
CA HIS A 95 13.70 -8.51 2.86
C HIS A 95 13.67 -9.88 2.19
N ALA A 96 14.77 -10.24 1.51
CA ALA A 96 14.84 -11.41 0.64
C ALA A 96 13.63 -11.45 -0.31
N ASP A 97 12.88 -12.56 -0.30
CA ASP A 97 11.70 -12.78 -1.15
C ASP A 97 10.41 -12.21 -0.57
N THR A 98 10.50 -11.52 0.57
CA THR A 98 9.33 -10.97 1.26
C THR A 98 9.28 -9.45 1.21
N VAL A 99 8.05 -8.92 1.20
CA VAL A 99 7.80 -7.48 1.29
C VAL A 99 6.79 -7.19 2.38
N GLU A 100 7.10 -6.22 3.22
CA GLU A 100 6.19 -5.66 4.20
C GLU A 100 5.28 -4.64 3.51
N VAL A 101 3.98 -4.73 3.75
CA VAL A 101 2.95 -3.90 3.14
C VAL A 101 2.00 -3.44 4.23
N PHE A 102 1.82 -2.14 4.34
CA PHE A 102 0.94 -1.49 5.30
C PHE A 102 -0.35 -1.07 4.63
N VAL A 103 -1.45 -1.68 5.02
CA VAL A 103 -2.77 -1.38 4.48
C VAL A 103 -3.43 -0.37 5.40
N PHE A 104 -3.47 0.87 4.93
CA PHE A 104 -4.12 1.97 5.63
C PHE A 104 -5.56 2.13 5.16
N ASN A 105 -6.40 2.65 6.05
CA ASN A 105 -7.70 3.19 5.72
C ASN A 105 -7.76 4.65 6.15
N ALA A 106 -7.98 5.56 5.21
CA ALA A 106 -8.11 6.99 5.47
C ALA A 106 -9.43 7.37 6.19
N SER A 107 -10.37 6.43 6.37
CA SER A 107 -11.71 6.69 6.92
C SER A 107 -12.06 5.80 8.12
N ALA A 108 -11.09 5.14 8.76
CA ALA A 108 -11.36 4.30 9.92
C ALA A 108 -11.51 5.18 11.17
N GLU A 109 -12.74 5.47 11.59
CA GLU A 109 -13.02 6.00 12.94
C GLU A 109 -12.64 4.98 14.02
N VAL A 110 -12.70 3.70 13.66
CA VAL A 110 -12.36 2.57 14.52
C VAL A 110 -10.93 2.14 14.22
N CYS A 111 -10.01 2.44 15.15
CA CYS A 111 -8.55 2.33 15.01
C CYS A 111 -7.89 3.40 14.12
N PRO A 112 -7.96 4.69 14.55
CA PRO A 112 -7.22 5.75 13.88
C PRO A 112 -5.72 5.43 13.86
N ASP A 113 -5.06 5.80 12.77
CA ASP A 113 -3.60 5.70 12.57
C ASP A 113 -3.02 4.28 12.64
N THR A 114 -3.86 3.25 12.63
CA THR A 114 -3.40 1.85 12.74
C THR A 114 -3.52 1.13 11.40
N ALA A 115 -2.38 0.71 10.86
CA ALA A 115 -2.36 -0.09 9.64
C ALA A 115 -2.59 -1.58 9.93
N ILE A 116 -3.11 -2.29 8.94
CA ILE A 116 -2.91 -3.74 8.84
C ILE A 116 -1.56 -3.96 8.17
N ARG A 117 -0.63 -4.61 8.87
CA ARG A 117 0.64 -5.02 8.29
C ARG A 117 0.50 -6.42 7.72
N LEU A 118 0.67 -6.52 6.40
CA LEU A 118 0.79 -7.77 5.67
C LEU A 118 2.23 -7.96 5.22
N ARG A 119 2.77 -9.15 5.38
CA ARG A 119 4.02 -9.54 4.73
C ARG A 119 3.68 -10.50 3.60
N PHE A 120 4.07 -10.14 2.39
CA PHE A 120 3.85 -10.94 1.19
C PHE A 120 5.12 -11.67 0.79
N VAL A 121 4.96 -12.82 0.15
CA VAL A 121 5.93 -13.44 -0.75
C VAL A 121 5.41 -13.29 -2.19
N GLY A 122 6.29 -12.98 -3.14
CA GLY A 122 5.90 -12.72 -4.53
C GLY A 122 5.30 -11.32 -4.76
N ALA A 123 4.68 -11.13 -5.92
CA ALA A 123 4.08 -9.86 -6.34
C ALA A 123 2.90 -10.09 -7.31
N GLY A 124 2.03 -9.09 -7.45
CA GLY A 124 0.88 -9.15 -8.35
C GLY A 124 -0.08 -10.28 -8.00
N GLU A 125 -0.51 -11.05 -9.01
CA GLU A 125 -1.47 -12.15 -8.80
C GLU A 125 -0.88 -13.35 -8.04
N ALA A 126 0.45 -13.51 -8.05
CA ALA A 126 1.14 -14.56 -7.33
C ALA A 126 1.47 -14.18 -5.88
N ALA A 127 1.11 -12.97 -5.43
CA ALA A 127 1.41 -12.50 -4.08
C ALA A 127 0.61 -13.30 -3.04
N LYS A 128 1.33 -13.92 -2.09
CA LYS A 128 0.73 -14.66 -0.97
C LYS A 128 1.12 -14.06 0.37
N VAL A 129 0.17 -14.02 1.30
CA VAL A 129 0.40 -13.48 2.65
C VAL A 129 1.11 -14.54 3.51
N VAL A 130 2.33 -14.25 3.95
CA VAL A 130 3.06 -15.09 4.91
C VAL A 130 2.80 -14.68 6.35
N GLN A 131 2.43 -13.42 6.58
CA GLN A 131 2.13 -12.91 7.91
C GLN A 131 1.14 -11.76 7.81
N ALA A 132 0.22 -11.70 8.76
CA ALA A 132 -0.69 -10.59 8.95
C ALA A 132 -0.70 -10.21 10.44
N SER A 133 -0.81 -8.92 10.71
CA SER A 133 -0.83 -8.36 12.07
C SER A 133 -1.37 -6.95 12.06
N SER A 134 -1.92 -6.50 13.17
CA SER A 134 -2.31 -5.11 13.36
C SER A 134 -2.54 -4.86 14.83
N ALA A 135 -2.00 -3.76 15.37
CA ALA A 135 -2.26 -3.38 16.76
C ALA A 135 -3.75 -3.11 17.05
N CYS A 136 -4.55 -2.90 16.00
CA CYS A 136 -5.99 -2.79 16.12
C CYS A 136 -6.64 -4.15 16.40
N PHE A 137 -6.16 -5.24 15.82
CA PHE A 137 -6.85 -6.54 15.86
C PHE A 137 -6.15 -7.57 16.74
N ASP A 138 -4.87 -7.34 17.04
CA ASP A 138 -4.09 -8.15 17.95
C ASP A 138 -4.49 -7.75 19.37
N GLU A 139 -5.36 -8.53 19.99
CA GLU A 139 -5.59 -8.43 21.44
C GLU A 139 -4.26 -8.67 22.16
N ARG A 140 -3.85 -7.71 23.00
CA ARG A 140 -2.86 -7.98 24.05
C ARG A 140 -3.54 -8.68 25.20
#